data_AF-A0AAV5Q4F7-F1
#
_entry.id   AF-A0AAV5Q4F7-F1
#
_cell.length_a   1.000
_cell.length_b   1.000
_cell.length_c   1.000
_cell.angle_alpha   90.00
_cell.angle_beta   90.00
_cell.angle_gamma   90.00
#
_symmetry.space_group_name_H-M   'P 1'
#
loop_
_entity.id
_entity.type
_entity.pdbx_description
1 polymer ?
#
loop_
_entity_poly.entity_id
_entity_poly.type
_entity_poly.pdbx_seq_one_letter_code
_entity_poly.pdbx_strand_id
1 'polypeptide(L)'
;MDAQREENPVEHGAQQGEEVPPMNLHIDLDLPDEAFVNEVNVEAPDGRNIQSVLQYRQALNDEVLRSGQAQSEMFQRSTQGQQAISKLDMMLTNSNNNAPLMALLRQILARFDAIDERFDAMDERFDAMDERFDAMDERFDAIDGRLNMLVHHNRASDNAARRRSNMDQLPIPFIVGDMPPGLPPVRRMRDIAELTKANVIIYLRGYGVEFNPRQSKIELVELLNLTLGYYY
;
A
#
# COMPACT_ATOMS: atom_id res chain seq x y z
N MET A 1 33.44 -65.57 0.21
CA MET A 1 33.50 -66.94 0.74
C MET A 1 33.94 -67.83 -0.39
N ASP A 2 35.08 -68.46 -0.15
CA ASP A 2 35.79 -69.41 -0.98
C ASP A 2 34.92 -70.55 -1.50
N ALA A 3 35.22 -70.99 -2.73
CA ALA A 3 35.32 -72.42 -3.05
C ALA A 3 36.01 -72.57 -4.40
N GLN A 4 37.32 -72.81 -4.34
CA GLN A 4 38.10 -73.39 -5.43
C GLN A 4 37.62 -74.84 -5.66
N ARG A 5 37.31 -75.19 -6.91
CA ARG A 5 37.35 -76.58 -7.39
C ARG A 5 38.33 -76.63 -8.55
N GLU A 6 39.43 -77.33 -8.30
CA GLU A 6 40.45 -77.74 -9.26
C GLU A 6 39.84 -78.71 -10.27
N GLU A 7 39.86 -78.37 -11.56
CA GLU A 7 39.81 -79.35 -12.63
C GLU A 7 41.09 -79.24 -13.45
N ASN A 8 41.84 -80.33 -13.45
CA ASN A 8 43.11 -80.52 -14.14
C ASN A 8 42.82 -80.80 -15.63
N PRO A 9 43.25 -79.95 -16.59
CA PRO A 9 43.00 -80.22 -18.00
C PRO A 9 44.04 -81.16 -18.57
N VAL A 10 43.54 -82.14 -19.32
CA VAL A 10 44.27 -83.16 -20.08
C VAL A 10 45.24 -82.50 -21.07
N GLU A 11 46.53 -82.88 -20.98
CA GLU A 11 47.56 -82.58 -21.97
C GLU A 11 47.15 -83.19 -23.33
N HIS A 12 46.57 -82.37 -24.20
CA HIS A 12 46.48 -82.67 -25.63
C HIS A 12 47.71 -82.10 -26.32
N GLY A 13 48.56 -82.99 -26.83
CA GLY A 13 49.75 -82.66 -27.60
C GLY A 13 49.44 -81.63 -28.68
N ALA A 14 50.17 -80.51 -28.62
CA ALA A 14 50.13 -79.45 -29.59
C ALA A 14 50.60 -79.99 -30.96
N GLN A 15 49.63 -80.29 -31.84
CA GLN A 15 49.90 -80.28 -33.27
C GLN A 15 50.13 -78.82 -33.66
N GLN A 16 51.38 -78.50 -33.97
CA GLN A 16 51.76 -77.26 -34.63
C GLN A 16 51.00 -77.20 -35.95
N GLY A 17 49.89 -76.47 -35.98
CA GLY A 17 49.27 -76.06 -37.23
C GLY A 17 50.19 -75.04 -37.87
N GLU A 18 50.70 -75.36 -39.05
CA GLU A 18 51.39 -74.41 -39.92
C GLU A 18 50.52 -73.15 -40.06
N GLU A 19 50.99 -72.01 -39.54
CA GLU A 19 50.47 -70.71 -39.96
C GLU A 19 50.82 -70.55 -41.44
N VAL A 20 49.87 -70.89 -42.29
CA VAL A 20 49.93 -70.60 -43.73
C VAL A 20 50.06 -69.08 -43.85
N PRO A 21 51.16 -68.55 -44.42
CA PRO A 21 51.27 -67.11 -44.62
C PRO A 21 50.07 -66.66 -45.46
N PRO A 22 49.43 -65.51 -45.14
CA PRO A 22 48.28 -65.06 -45.89
C PRO A 22 48.69 -65.00 -47.36
N MET A 23 48.04 -65.82 -48.20
CA MET A 23 48.23 -65.74 -49.64
C MET A 23 47.82 -64.34 -50.07
N ASN A 24 48.79 -63.46 -50.23
CA ASN A 24 48.58 -62.11 -50.70
C ASN A 24 48.41 -62.20 -52.22
N LEU A 25 47.21 -62.66 -52.60
CA LEU A 25 46.81 -62.91 -53.97
C LEU A 25 46.72 -61.55 -54.67
N HIS A 26 47.85 -61.12 -55.26
CA HIS A 26 47.91 -59.98 -56.15
C HIS A 26 47.16 -60.37 -57.42
N ILE A 27 45.87 -60.09 -57.41
CA ILE A 27 45.01 -60.24 -58.59
C ILE A 27 44.91 -58.84 -59.17
N ASP A 28 45.38 -58.65 -60.40
CA ASP A 28 45.10 -57.45 -61.19
C ASP A 28 43.60 -57.44 -61.51
N LEU A 29 42.83 -56.90 -60.58
CA LEU A 29 41.45 -56.48 -60.79
C LEU A 29 41.54 -55.17 -61.58
N ASP A 30 41.19 -55.21 -62.86
CA ASP A 30 41.13 -54.03 -63.73
C ASP A 30 39.91 -53.16 -63.36
N LEU A 31 39.90 -52.63 -62.13
CA LEU A 31 38.88 -51.72 -61.60
C LEU A 31 39.34 -50.28 -61.81
N PRO A 32 38.49 -49.40 -62.39
CA PRO A 32 38.84 -48.00 -62.57
C PRO A 32 38.96 -47.28 -61.21
N ASP A 33 39.89 -46.32 -61.10
CA ASP A 33 40.12 -45.52 -59.88
C ASP A 33 38.84 -44.79 -59.40
N GLU A 34 37.94 -44.46 -60.32
CA GLU A 34 36.63 -43.85 -60.03
C GLU A 34 35.75 -44.73 -59.13
N ALA A 35 35.95 -46.05 -59.12
CA ALA A 35 35.21 -46.98 -58.27
C ALA A 35 35.50 -46.80 -56.77
N PHE A 36 36.57 -46.06 -56.43
CA PHE A 36 36.99 -45.81 -55.05
C PHE A 36 36.72 -44.37 -54.59
N VAL A 37 36.04 -43.56 -55.39
CA VAL A 37 35.59 -42.21 -54.98
C VAL A 37 34.30 -42.33 -54.18
N ASN A 38 34.26 -41.75 -52.97
CA ASN A 38 33.07 -41.73 -52.13
C ASN A 38 32.88 -40.37 -51.42
N GLU A 39 31.62 -40.05 -51.11
CA GLU A 39 31.24 -38.82 -50.41
C GLU A 39 31.14 -39.00 -48.89
N VAL A 40 31.33 -40.24 -48.40
CA VAL A 40 31.26 -40.60 -46.98
C VAL A 40 32.63 -40.61 -46.29
N ASN A 41 33.65 -40.03 -46.96
CA ASN A 41 35.02 -39.86 -46.46
C ASN A 41 35.67 -41.16 -45.92
N VAL A 42 35.31 -42.30 -46.50
CA VAL A 42 35.98 -43.58 -46.23
C VAL A 42 37.27 -43.63 -47.05
N GLU A 43 38.38 -44.00 -46.43
CA GLU A 43 39.69 -44.02 -47.10
C GLU A 43 39.73 -45.07 -48.22
N ALA A 44 40.32 -44.73 -49.37
CA ALA A 44 40.38 -45.61 -50.54
C ALA A 44 41.26 -46.86 -50.26
N PRO A 45 40.92 -48.03 -50.83
CA PRO A 45 41.69 -49.26 -50.63
C PRO A 45 42.95 -49.30 -51.52
N ASP A 46 43.82 -50.28 -51.26
CA ASP A 46 44.79 -50.75 -52.26
C ASP A 46 44.08 -51.59 -53.33
N GLY A 47 43.87 -51.01 -54.52
CA GLY A 47 43.13 -51.63 -55.63
C GLY A 47 43.73 -52.93 -56.19
N ARG A 48 45.02 -53.20 -55.93
CA ARG A 48 45.70 -54.46 -56.34
C ARG A 48 45.51 -55.59 -55.33
N ASN A 49 44.94 -55.29 -54.16
CA ASN A 49 44.69 -56.25 -53.09
C ASN A 49 43.20 -56.48 -52.88
N ILE A 50 42.72 -57.67 -53.28
CA ILE A 50 41.31 -58.04 -53.18
C ILE A 50 40.76 -57.96 -51.74
N GLN A 51 41.58 -58.21 -50.72
CA GLN A 51 41.15 -58.12 -49.32
C GLN A 51 40.95 -56.66 -48.89
N SER A 52 41.80 -55.74 -49.35
CA SER A 52 41.65 -54.31 -49.09
C SER A 52 40.37 -53.75 -49.71
N VAL A 53 40.07 -54.13 -50.96
CA VAL A 53 38.83 -53.74 -51.66
C VAL A 53 37.58 -54.29 -50.96
N LEU A 54 37.62 -55.53 -50.48
CA LEU A 54 36.51 -56.13 -49.73
C LEU A 54 36.26 -55.43 -48.38
N GLN A 55 37.34 -55.05 -47.68
CA GLN A 55 37.28 -54.27 -46.44
C GLN A 55 36.74 -52.86 -46.69
N TYR A 56 37.18 -52.19 -47.75
CA TYR A 56 36.68 -50.88 -48.14
C TYR A 56 35.18 -50.90 -48.43
N ARG A 57 34.70 -51.90 -49.19
CA ARG A 57 33.26 -52.09 -49.43
C ARG A 57 32.48 -52.28 -48.12
N GLN A 58 33.04 -53.02 -47.16
CA GLN A 58 32.42 -53.19 -45.84
C GLN A 58 32.39 -51.86 -45.07
N ALA A 59 33.51 -51.14 -45.02
CA ALA A 59 33.59 -49.83 -44.37
C ALA A 59 32.62 -48.81 -44.98
N LEU A 60 32.46 -48.79 -46.31
CA LEU A 60 31.45 -47.97 -46.98
C LEU A 60 30.02 -48.34 -46.56
N ASN A 61 29.69 -49.63 -46.52
CA ASN A 61 28.36 -50.08 -46.09
C ASN A 61 28.08 -49.67 -44.63
N ASP A 62 29.07 -49.80 -43.75
CA ASP A 62 28.96 -49.43 -42.35
C ASP A 62 28.79 -47.91 -42.17
N GLU A 63 29.52 -47.11 -42.94
CA GLU A 63 29.46 -45.65 -42.84
C GLU A 63 28.17 -45.08 -43.45
N VAL A 64 27.69 -45.62 -44.57
CA VAL A 64 26.39 -45.25 -45.14
C VAL A 64 25.27 -45.53 -44.13
N LEU A 65 25.34 -46.66 -43.42
CA LEU A 65 24.38 -47.00 -42.37
C LEU A 65 24.47 -46.03 -41.17
N ARG A 66 25.68 -45.71 -40.72
CA ARG A 66 25.91 -44.71 -39.65
C ARG A 66 25.42 -43.32 -40.02
N SER A 67 25.72 -42.85 -41.23
CA SER A 67 25.28 -41.55 -41.72
C SER A 67 23.76 -41.45 -41.76
N GLY A 68 23.08 -42.52 -42.21
CA GLY A 68 21.61 -42.60 -42.15
C GLY A 68 21.06 -42.54 -40.72
N GLN A 69 21.72 -43.21 -39.77
CA GLN A 69 21.35 -43.13 -38.35
C GLN A 69 21.57 -41.74 -37.76
N ALA A 70 22.72 -41.12 -38.02
CA ALA A 70 23.06 -39.77 -37.55
C ALA A 70 22.07 -38.71 -38.09
N GLN A 71 21.63 -38.84 -39.34
CA GLN A 71 20.58 -37.97 -39.90
C GLN A 71 19.24 -38.13 -39.19
N SER A 72 18.83 -39.38 -38.89
CA SER A 72 17.60 -39.65 -38.14
C SER A 72 17.67 -39.06 -36.72
N GLU A 73 18.80 -39.23 -36.03
CA GLU A 73 19.03 -38.64 -34.71
C GLU A 73 19.02 -37.12 -34.75
N MET A 74 19.65 -36.49 -35.75
CA MET A 74 19.64 -35.03 -35.92
C MET A 74 18.20 -34.52 -36.11
N PHE A 75 17.40 -35.20 -36.91
CA PHE A 75 15.98 -34.87 -37.09
C PHE A 75 15.20 -35.02 -35.77
N GLN A 76 15.43 -36.09 -35.01
CA GLN A 76 14.81 -36.29 -33.69
C GLN A 76 15.22 -35.21 -32.69
N ARG A 77 16.50 -34.81 -32.63
CA ARG A 77 16.96 -33.74 -31.75
C ARG A 77 16.37 -32.39 -32.13
N SER A 78 16.28 -32.09 -33.43
CA SER A 78 15.65 -30.87 -33.93
C SER A 78 14.17 -30.80 -33.54
N THR A 79 13.42 -31.89 -33.77
CA THR A 79 12.00 -31.96 -33.39
C THR A 79 11.79 -31.86 -31.88
N GLN A 80 12.60 -32.54 -31.07
CA GLN A 80 12.56 -32.42 -29.61
C GLN A 80 12.90 -30.99 -29.14
N GLY A 81 13.90 -30.35 -29.75
CA GLY A 81 14.27 -28.96 -29.49
C GLY A 81 13.11 -28.01 -29.79
N GLN A 82 12.44 -28.18 -30.93
CA GLN A 82 11.28 -27.39 -31.30
C GLN A 82 10.11 -27.57 -30.31
N GLN A 83 9.86 -28.81 -29.86
CA GLN A 83 8.86 -29.08 -28.83
C GLN A 83 9.20 -28.41 -27.49
N ALA A 84 10.49 -28.38 -27.10
CA ALA A 84 10.93 -27.70 -25.89
C ALA A 84 10.71 -26.19 -25.99
N ILE A 85 11.02 -25.58 -27.14
CA ILE A 85 10.76 -24.16 -27.41
C ILE A 85 9.26 -23.85 -27.32
N SER A 86 8.40 -24.64 -27.98
CA SER A 86 6.96 -24.43 -27.91
C SER A 86 6.39 -24.55 -26.50
N LYS A 87 6.93 -25.47 -25.68
CA LYS A 87 6.56 -25.57 -24.26
C LYS A 87 6.96 -24.31 -23.48
N LEU A 88 8.16 -23.79 -23.73
CA LEU A 88 8.64 -22.55 -23.10
C LEU A 88 7.78 -21.36 -23.51
N ASP A 89 7.43 -21.22 -24.79
CA ASP A 89 6.55 -20.15 -25.28
C ASP A 89 5.17 -20.21 -24.59
N MET A 90 4.58 -21.40 -24.45
CA MET A 90 3.32 -21.58 -23.72
C MET A 90 3.44 -21.19 -22.24
N MET A 91 4.53 -21.58 -21.57
CA MET A 91 4.78 -21.23 -20.16
C MET A 91 4.94 -19.72 -19.97
N LEU A 92 5.71 -19.05 -20.83
CA LEU A 92 5.94 -17.60 -20.77
C LEU A 92 4.64 -16.82 -21.07
N THR A 93 3.84 -17.29 -22.01
CA THR A 93 2.55 -16.66 -22.33
C THR A 93 1.56 -16.78 -21.16
N ASN A 94 1.51 -17.94 -20.50
CA ASN A 94 0.67 -18.12 -19.32
C ASN A 94 1.14 -17.29 -18.11
N SER A 95 2.46 -17.12 -17.94
CA SER A 95 3.05 -16.37 -16.84
C SER A 95 2.91 -14.85 -17.00
N ASN A 96 2.89 -14.33 -18.23
CA ASN A 96 2.71 -12.90 -18.54
C ASN A 96 1.25 -12.42 -18.52
N ASN A 97 0.29 -13.26 -18.14
CA ASN A 97 -1.12 -12.88 -18.04
C ASN A 97 -1.39 -12.09 -16.74
N ASN A 98 -1.07 -10.80 -16.75
CA ASN A 98 -1.36 -9.86 -15.64
C ASN A 98 -2.82 -9.37 -15.59
N ALA A 99 -3.70 -9.89 -16.43
CA ALA A 99 -5.12 -9.53 -16.48
C ALA A 99 -5.84 -9.57 -15.11
N PRO A 100 -5.71 -10.63 -14.27
CA PRO A 100 -6.34 -10.65 -12.95
C PRO A 100 -5.75 -9.60 -12.00
N LEU A 101 -4.44 -9.33 -12.08
CA LEU A 101 -3.80 -8.26 -11.29
C LEU A 101 -4.36 -6.89 -11.68
N MET A 102 -4.51 -6.62 -12.99
CA MET A 102 -5.09 -5.37 -13.49
C MET A 102 -6.56 -5.21 -13.12
N ALA A 103 -7.32 -6.31 -13.12
CA ALA A 103 -8.71 -6.30 -12.64
C ALA A 103 -8.79 -5.98 -11.14
N LEU A 104 -7.92 -6.58 -10.33
CA LEU A 104 -7.82 -6.29 -8.90
C LEU A 104 -7.44 -4.83 -8.65
N LEU A 105 -6.46 -4.29 -9.37
CA LEU A 105 -6.07 -2.88 -9.25
C LEU A 105 -7.23 -1.93 -9.56
N ARG A 106 -7.99 -2.19 -10.62
CA ARG A 106 -9.19 -1.38 -10.93
C ARG A 106 -10.24 -1.47 -9.83
N GLN A 107 -10.48 -2.65 -9.27
CA GLN A 107 -11.42 -2.82 -8.17
C GLN A 107 -10.97 -2.08 -6.91
N ILE A 108 -9.67 -2.09 -6.63
CA ILE A 108 -9.08 -1.34 -5.51
C ILE A 108 -9.25 0.16 -5.72
N LEU A 109 -8.90 0.68 -6.91
CA LEU A 109 -9.07 2.10 -7.24
C LEU A 109 -10.53 2.55 -7.09
N ALA A 110 -11.48 1.78 -7.64
CA ALA A 110 -12.90 2.09 -7.50
C ALA A 110 -13.38 2.08 -6.04
N ARG A 111 -12.79 1.24 -5.18
CA ARG A 111 -13.08 1.27 -3.74
C ARG A 111 -12.48 2.50 -3.05
N PHE A 112 -11.33 2.97 -3.49
CA PHE A 112 -10.74 4.21 -2.99
C PHE A 112 -11.56 5.43 -3.41
N ASP A 113 -11.98 5.51 -4.67
CA ASP A 113 -12.87 6.58 -5.15
C ASP A 113 -14.17 6.64 -4.31
N ALA A 114 -14.77 5.48 -4.02
CA ALA A 114 -15.97 5.40 -3.16
C ALA A 114 -15.68 5.71 -1.67
N ILE A 115 -14.44 5.58 -1.22
CA ILE A 115 -14.03 6.00 0.13
C ILE A 115 -13.88 7.52 0.16
N ASP A 116 -13.27 8.11 -0.87
CA ASP A 116 -13.09 9.56 -0.98
C ASP A 116 -14.46 10.28 -1.01
N GLU A 117 -15.41 9.81 -1.81
CA GLU A 117 -16.79 10.35 -1.82
C GLU A 117 -17.47 10.30 -0.43
N ARG A 118 -17.17 9.25 0.36
CA ARG A 118 -17.71 9.13 1.72
C ARG A 118 -17.03 10.07 2.71
N PHE A 119 -15.76 10.41 2.49
CA PHE A 119 -15.06 11.41 3.30
C PHE A 119 -15.56 12.81 2.98
N ASP A 120 -15.74 13.15 1.70
CA ASP A 120 -16.33 14.44 1.29
C ASP A 120 -17.72 14.63 1.92
N ALA A 121 -18.58 13.61 1.86
CA ALA A 121 -19.89 13.64 2.52
C ALA A 121 -19.81 13.69 4.06
N MET A 122 -18.69 13.27 4.67
CA MET A 122 -18.48 13.40 6.10
C MET A 122 -18.05 14.81 6.48
N ASP A 123 -17.20 15.44 5.68
CA ASP A 123 -16.76 16.82 5.85
C ASP A 123 -17.96 17.78 5.77
N GLU A 124 -18.83 17.65 4.76
CA GLU A 124 -20.06 18.45 4.65
C GLU A 124 -20.96 18.32 5.90
N ARG A 125 -21.01 17.13 6.51
CA ARG A 125 -21.79 16.90 7.73
C ARG A 125 -21.16 17.53 8.96
N PHE A 126 -19.84 17.64 9.00
CA PHE A 126 -19.13 18.31 10.07
C PHE A 126 -19.29 19.83 9.96
N ASP A 127 -19.17 20.39 8.76
CA ASP A 127 -19.43 21.82 8.53
C ASP A 127 -20.86 22.20 8.97
N ALA A 128 -21.86 21.40 8.59
CA ALA A 128 -23.24 21.61 9.01
C ALA A 128 -23.45 21.41 10.54
N MET A 129 -22.56 20.68 11.21
CA MET A 129 -22.60 20.51 12.66
C MET A 129 -22.01 21.74 13.35
N ASP A 130 -20.91 22.29 12.84
CA ASP A 130 -20.28 23.50 13.34
C ASP A 130 -21.24 24.70 13.24
N GLU A 131 -21.89 24.91 12.09
CA GLU A 131 -22.91 25.96 11.94
C GLU A 131 -24.05 25.84 12.97
N ARG A 132 -24.44 24.62 13.30
CA ARG A 132 -25.49 24.37 14.31
C ARG A 132 -25.01 24.64 15.73
N PHE A 133 -23.73 24.43 16.02
CA PHE A 133 -23.15 24.77 17.31
C PHE A 133 -22.99 26.28 17.46
N ASP A 134 -22.52 26.99 16.43
CA ASP A 134 -22.46 28.45 16.45
C ASP A 134 -23.84 29.07 16.69
N ALA A 135 -24.87 28.59 15.98
CA ALA A 135 -26.24 29.04 16.19
C ALA A 135 -26.79 28.68 17.58
N MET A 136 -26.26 27.64 18.23
CA MET A 136 -26.63 27.26 19.59
C MET A 136 -25.99 28.20 20.61
N ASP A 137 -24.72 28.54 20.42
CA ASP A 137 -23.97 29.48 21.27
C ASP A 137 -24.62 30.87 21.23
N GLU A 138 -24.96 31.39 20.04
CA GLU A 138 -25.68 32.67 19.91
C GLU A 138 -27.02 32.67 20.66
N ARG A 139 -27.74 31.54 20.64
CA ARG A 139 -29.00 31.39 21.36
C ARG A 139 -28.79 31.34 22.86
N PHE A 140 -27.73 30.71 23.34
CA PHE A 140 -27.40 30.69 24.76
C PHE A 140 -26.98 32.07 25.26
N ASP A 141 -26.15 32.79 24.51
CA ASP A 141 -25.78 34.18 24.82
C ASP A 141 -27.02 35.09 24.92
N ALA A 142 -27.97 34.94 23.99
CA ALA A 142 -29.23 35.67 24.03
C ALA A 142 -30.10 35.30 25.25
N ILE A 143 -30.08 34.04 25.69
CA ILE A 143 -30.78 33.59 26.90
C ILE A 143 -30.11 34.18 28.15
N ASP A 144 -28.79 34.11 28.25
CA ASP A 144 -28.04 34.67 29.38
C ASP A 144 -28.26 36.17 29.52
N GLY A 145 -28.23 36.91 28.40
CA GLY A 145 -28.58 38.33 28.39
C GLY A 145 -29.99 38.61 28.93
N ARG A 146 -30.99 37.80 28.53
CA ARG A 146 -32.38 37.94 29.03
C ARG A 146 -32.51 37.58 30.51
N LEU A 147 -31.82 36.55 30.97
CA LEU A 147 -31.81 36.16 32.38
C LEU A 147 -31.17 37.23 33.26
N ASN A 148 -30.06 37.82 32.81
CA ASN A 148 -29.39 38.92 33.51
C ASN A 148 -30.32 40.12 33.67
N MET A 149 -31.00 40.51 32.60
CA MET A 149 -32.03 41.57 32.65
C MET A 149 -33.15 41.25 33.63
N LEU A 150 -33.61 39.99 33.70
CA LEU A 150 -34.62 39.55 34.66
C LEU A 150 -34.11 39.62 36.10
N VAL A 151 -32.86 39.24 36.39
CA VAL A 151 -32.26 39.35 37.73
C VAL A 151 -32.26 40.80 38.20
N HIS A 152 -31.80 41.72 37.35
CA HIS A 152 -31.75 43.15 37.66
C HIS A 152 -33.16 43.74 37.83
N HIS A 153 -34.10 43.39 36.94
CA HIS A 153 -35.49 43.84 37.02
C HIS A 153 -36.18 43.38 38.31
N ASN A 154 -36.04 42.10 38.68
CA ASN A 154 -36.59 41.57 39.93
C ASN A 154 -36.01 42.32 41.14
N ARG A 155 -34.70 42.58 41.17
CA ARG A 155 -34.09 43.36 42.25
C ARG A 155 -34.64 44.79 42.33
N ALA A 156 -34.84 45.44 41.18
CA ALA A 156 -35.42 46.78 41.14
C ALA A 156 -36.87 46.79 41.67
N SER A 157 -37.66 45.77 41.32
CA SER A 157 -39.03 45.57 41.82
C SER A 157 -39.04 45.35 43.35
N ASP A 158 -38.18 44.46 43.86
CA ASP A 158 -38.03 44.20 45.30
C ASP A 158 -37.66 45.48 46.06
N ASN A 159 -36.69 46.24 45.54
CA ASN A 159 -36.27 47.51 46.13
C ASN A 159 -37.36 48.59 46.05
N ALA A 160 -38.24 48.55 45.04
CA ALA A 160 -39.42 49.42 44.98
C ALA A 160 -40.44 49.08 46.08
N ALA A 161 -40.70 47.79 46.32
CA ALA A 161 -41.56 47.35 47.42
C ALA A 161 -40.97 47.73 48.78
N ARG A 162 -39.67 47.48 49.00
CA ARG A 162 -38.96 47.82 50.25
C ARG A 162 -39.03 49.31 50.57
N ARG A 163 -38.86 50.18 49.56
CA ARG A 163 -39.04 51.63 49.74
C ARG A 163 -40.42 52.01 50.25
N ARG A 164 -41.48 51.42 49.69
CA ARG A 164 -42.87 51.68 50.13
C ARG A 164 -43.10 51.24 51.57
N SER A 165 -42.44 50.17 52.00
CA SER A 165 -42.53 49.62 53.36
C SER A 165 -41.49 50.19 54.33
N ASN A 166 -40.75 51.24 53.97
CA ASN A 166 -39.66 51.80 54.77
C ASN A 166 -38.61 50.77 55.23
N MET A 167 -38.34 49.77 54.38
CA MET A 167 -37.35 48.72 54.60
C MET A 167 -36.04 49.02 53.86
N ASP A 168 -34.94 48.47 54.38
CA ASP A 168 -33.64 48.54 53.71
C ASP A 168 -33.69 47.88 52.33
N GLN A 169 -33.19 48.61 51.33
CA GLN A 169 -33.00 48.09 49.97
C GLN A 169 -31.90 47.05 49.95
N LEU A 170 -32.05 46.03 49.10
CA LEU A 170 -31.06 44.99 48.91
C LEU A 170 -30.06 45.37 47.80
N PRO A 171 -28.79 44.93 47.91
CA PRO A 171 -27.82 45.11 46.84
C PRO A 171 -28.22 44.31 45.60
N ILE A 172 -27.83 44.77 44.42
CA ILE A 172 -27.92 43.98 43.18
C ILE A 172 -26.89 42.84 43.24
N PRO A 173 -27.31 41.57 43.09
CA PRO A 173 -26.41 40.42 43.23
C PRO A 173 -25.53 40.25 41.99
N PHE A 174 -24.30 39.79 42.17
CA PHE A 174 -23.45 39.35 41.07
C PHE A 174 -24.10 38.16 40.37
N ILE A 175 -23.95 38.14 39.05
CA ILE A 175 -24.36 37.01 38.19
C ILE A 175 -23.23 36.00 38.11
N VAL A 176 -21.98 36.49 38.10
CA VAL A 176 -20.77 35.69 37.96
C VAL A 176 -19.94 35.81 39.24
N GLY A 177 -19.84 34.70 39.97
CA GLY A 177 -19.05 34.60 41.20
C GLY A 177 -19.65 35.36 42.39
N ASP A 178 -18.91 35.36 43.49
CA ASP A 178 -19.33 36.02 44.73
C ASP A 178 -18.89 37.48 44.79
N MET A 179 -19.70 38.32 45.44
CA MET A 179 -19.37 39.72 45.68
C MET A 179 -18.18 39.82 46.67
N PRO A 180 -17.07 40.50 46.29
CA PRO A 180 -15.91 40.63 47.15
C PRO A 180 -16.21 41.39 48.46
N PRO A 181 -15.57 41.02 49.58
CA PRO A 181 -15.74 41.73 50.84
C PRO A 181 -15.24 43.18 50.72
N GLY A 182 -15.98 44.13 51.32
CA GLY A 182 -15.62 45.55 51.34
C GLY A 182 -16.02 46.35 50.09
N LEU A 183 -16.64 45.72 49.08
CA LEU A 183 -17.15 46.44 47.91
C LEU A 183 -18.41 47.26 48.28
N PRO A 184 -18.47 48.57 47.96
CA PRO A 184 -19.65 49.39 48.26
C PRO A 184 -20.89 48.91 47.51
N PRO A 185 -22.01 48.58 48.18
CA PRO A 185 -23.16 47.95 47.56
C PRO A 185 -23.92 48.89 46.61
N VAL A 186 -24.21 48.41 45.39
CA VAL A 186 -25.10 49.09 44.44
C VAL A 186 -26.55 48.67 44.68
N ARG A 187 -27.42 49.64 44.99
CA ARG A 187 -28.86 49.45 45.21
C ARG A 187 -29.70 50.33 44.25
N ARG A 188 -29.12 51.43 43.77
CA ARG A 188 -29.71 52.43 42.87
C ARG A 188 -28.64 53.12 42.00
N MET A 189 -29.08 53.78 40.94
CA MET A 189 -28.25 54.59 40.01
C MET A 189 -27.25 55.51 40.75
N ARG A 190 -27.67 56.23 41.79
CA ARG A 190 -26.79 57.18 42.50
C ARG A 190 -25.57 56.50 43.13
N ASP A 191 -25.70 55.26 43.58
CA ASP A 191 -24.60 54.54 44.24
C ASP A 191 -23.46 54.25 43.25
N ILE A 192 -23.78 54.11 41.95
CA ILE A 192 -22.82 53.84 40.88
C ILE A 192 -21.91 55.06 40.62
N ALA A 193 -22.47 56.27 40.67
CA ALA A 193 -21.71 57.50 40.47
C ALA A 193 -20.59 57.70 41.53
N GLU A 194 -20.83 57.20 42.74
CA GLU A 194 -19.92 57.29 43.88
C GLU A 194 -18.80 56.22 43.84
N LEU A 195 -18.91 55.20 42.99
CA LEU A 195 -17.91 54.14 42.87
C LEU A 195 -16.57 54.67 42.32
N THR A 196 -15.47 54.05 42.73
CA THR A 196 -14.17 54.22 42.07
C THR A 196 -14.16 53.47 40.73
N LYS A 197 -13.28 53.85 39.80
CA LYS A 197 -13.12 53.12 38.53
C LYS A 197 -12.83 51.62 38.76
N ALA A 198 -12.01 51.31 39.77
CA ALA A 198 -11.69 49.93 40.13
C ALA A 198 -12.93 49.16 40.58
N ASN A 199 -13.80 49.76 41.40
CA ASN A 199 -15.04 49.13 41.84
C ASN A 199 -16.01 48.91 40.68
N VAL A 200 -16.12 49.86 39.75
CA VAL A 200 -16.95 49.71 38.53
C VAL A 200 -16.48 48.52 37.70
N ILE A 201 -15.17 48.36 37.52
CA ILE A 201 -14.58 47.21 36.82
C ILE A 201 -14.93 45.88 37.51
N ILE A 202 -14.87 45.84 38.84
CA ILE A 202 -15.24 44.64 39.62
C ILE A 202 -16.74 44.31 39.41
N TYR A 203 -17.60 45.33 39.43
CA TYR A 203 -19.03 45.16 39.16
C TYR A 203 -19.30 44.65 37.74
N LEU A 204 -18.69 45.25 36.71
CA LEU A 204 -18.86 44.80 35.32
C LEU A 204 -18.44 43.34 35.13
N ARG A 205 -17.33 42.92 35.77
CA ARG A 205 -16.92 41.51 35.78
C ARG A 205 -17.92 40.62 36.51
N GLY A 206 -18.41 41.06 37.68
CA GLY A 206 -19.41 40.33 38.47
C GLY A 206 -20.77 40.19 37.76
N TYR A 207 -21.06 41.05 36.79
CA TYR A 207 -22.24 40.96 35.94
C TYR A 207 -21.98 40.27 34.59
N GLY A 208 -20.76 39.77 34.35
CA GLY A 208 -20.41 39.09 33.11
C GLY A 208 -20.43 39.99 31.88
N VAL A 209 -20.22 41.30 32.04
CA VAL A 209 -20.25 42.26 30.94
C VAL A 209 -18.88 42.34 30.30
N GLU A 210 -18.81 42.29 28.98
CA GLU A 210 -17.57 42.59 28.25
C GLU A 210 -17.29 44.10 28.23
N PHE A 211 -16.05 44.48 28.54
CA PHE A 211 -15.62 45.88 28.54
C PHE A 211 -14.12 45.98 28.29
N ASN A 212 -13.66 47.18 27.89
CA ASN A 212 -12.24 47.47 27.78
C ASN A 212 -11.76 48.22 29.04
N PRO A 213 -10.86 47.64 29.87
CA PRO A 213 -10.40 48.28 31.11
C PRO A 213 -9.69 49.64 30.92
N ARG A 214 -9.22 49.92 29.70
CA ARG A 214 -8.56 51.19 29.35
C ARG A 214 -9.54 52.35 29.17
N GLN A 215 -10.84 52.07 28.98
CA GLN A 215 -11.89 53.10 28.91
C GLN A 215 -11.87 54.00 30.15
N SER A 216 -12.36 55.23 30.01
CA SER A 216 -12.49 56.19 31.10
C SER A 216 -13.46 55.70 32.18
N LYS A 217 -13.40 56.29 33.38
CA LYS A 217 -14.39 55.97 34.43
C LYS A 217 -15.82 56.26 33.94
N ILE A 218 -16.01 57.33 33.17
CA ILE A 218 -17.33 57.77 32.71
C ILE A 218 -17.94 56.72 31.78
N GLU A 219 -17.20 56.28 30.76
CA GLU A 219 -17.66 55.25 29.82
C GLU A 219 -18.00 53.93 30.53
N LEU A 220 -17.19 53.52 31.52
CA LEU A 220 -17.47 52.30 32.30
C LEU A 220 -18.68 52.45 33.23
N VAL A 221 -18.92 53.66 33.76
CA VAL A 221 -20.11 53.98 34.56
C VAL A 221 -21.36 53.97 33.68
N GLU A 222 -21.30 54.54 32.48
CA GLU A 222 -22.37 54.48 31.50
C GLU A 222 -22.71 53.03 31.13
N LEU A 223 -21.69 52.22 30.87
CA LEU A 223 -21.87 50.80 30.60
C LEU A 223 -22.53 50.08 31.79
N LEU A 224 -22.07 50.34 33.02
CA LEU A 224 -22.64 49.73 34.22
C LEU A 224 -24.11 50.17 34.46
N ASN A 225 -24.44 51.44 34.19
CA ASN A 225 -25.81 51.92 34.26
C ASN A 225 -26.71 51.22 33.23
N LEU A 226 -26.22 51.04 32.00
CA LEU A 226 -26.91 50.31 30.95
C LEU A 226 -27.16 48.84 31.34
N THR A 227 -26.14 48.15 31.84
CA THR A 227 -26.25 46.77 32.34
C THR A 227 -27.35 46.62 33.39
N LEU A 228 -27.44 47.58 34.30
CA LEU A 228 -28.41 47.55 35.39
C LEU A 228 -29.78 48.11 35.01
N GLY A 229 -29.98 48.48 33.74
CA GLY A 229 -31.23 49.04 33.22
C GLY A 229 -31.56 50.43 33.76
N TYR A 230 -30.56 51.18 34.22
CA TYR A 230 -30.72 52.58 34.59
C TYR A 230 -30.46 53.47 33.36
N TYR A 231 -31.53 53.83 32.67
CA TYR A 231 -31.49 54.80 31.57
C TYR A 231 -31.53 56.24 32.13
N TYR A 232 -30.74 57.14 31.55
CA TYR A 232 -30.81 58.60 31.80
C TYR A 232 -31.90 59.25 30.95
#